data_AF-A0A558GZU7-F1
#
_entry.id   AF-A0A558GZU7-F1
#
_cell.length_a   1.000
_cell.length_b   1.000
_cell.length_c   1.000
_cell.angle_alpha   90.00
_cell.angle_beta   90.00
_cell.angle_gamma   90.00
#
_symmetry.space_group_name_H-M   'P 1'
#
loop_
_entity.id
_entity.type
_entity.pdbx_description
1 polymer ?
#
loop_
_entity_poly.entity_id
_entity_poly.type
_entity_poly.pdbx_seq_one_letter_code
_entity_poly.pdbx_strand_id
1 'polypeptide(L)'
;MEKFRPKPSTTHLTRARHFVASLFAAFILVIGFVHGPIAQAAPAPVYPISGYFIYGSTNDAVNVKKLTDIKSVGGDTVITFGSRLKPATLSTIPAACTISGINCATAAASGVKVKRYFTYSDGSSWASPAILCSRDKTVTSGTTVYTILVLPVEGSGCNSPSGTYDVVVINGVTSTSMSVSLGKAATNLGMKFYAGLPAPIMRTDVTYLPDLSYQATLSLFTARFLIYQGNVNNVPGLAGFYHHTEMPLSDGAVWDSVLTLYRIQNARIAQYQPSRSAVVSPYIDSRTAFGGRVTVDQARNAANKIAKTANGVKLAIAVQDGMGTGKGASFFSSESGNSVDQFAASIVGSGSWGSKYLAPTRDYFWALSEGVRGTGAQLWANLEGMAPATSQNPCDNSLRGQSTKTRIDKQLQQLGNTPVKVISFMWDPYFTCAGTWAPMLDRLKAGNTTPIITDSIFYGNGDVLVTGHNLSGGTIRVQWSDANGRVLDKTVTAADYNASYGKQLGINPLLESVTAKLGATSLASGKHYFIDVVNGAGVKNDALYSDRG
;
A
#
# COMPACT_ATOMS: atom_id res chain seq x y z
N MET A 1 39.01 6.82 -84.63
CA MET A 1 39.00 8.28 -84.83
C MET A 1 38.21 8.92 -83.72
N GLU A 2 38.91 9.64 -82.85
CA GLU A 2 38.36 10.40 -81.71
C GLU A 2 37.29 11.40 -82.16
N LYS A 3 36.24 11.57 -81.35
CA LYS A 3 35.41 12.77 -81.35
C LYS A 3 35.11 13.22 -79.92
N PHE A 4 35.80 14.29 -79.56
CA PHE A 4 35.55 15.20 -78.44
C PHE A 4 34.08 15.68 -78.43
N ARG A 5 33.46 15.74 -77.24
CA ARG A 5 32.25 16.53 -76.98
C ARG A 5 32.41 17.33 -75.67
N PRO A 6 32.08 18.63 -75.67
CA PRO A 6 32.29 19.52 -74.52
C PRO A 6 31.15 19.45 -73.50
N LYS A 7 31.45 19.71 -72.22
CA LYS A 7 30.47 19.90 -71.13
C LYS A 7 29.92 21.34 -71.16
N PRO A 8 28.60 21.55 -70.95
CA PRO A 8 28.05 22.87 -70.71
C PRO A 8 28.12 23.27 -69.21
N SER A 9 28.34 24.57 -69.01
CA SER A 9 28.31 25.30 -67.74
C SER A 9 26.89 25.47 -67.22
N THR A 10 26.65 25.16 -65.94
CA THR A 10 25.42 25.49 -65.22
C THR A 10 25.74 26.24 -63.93
N THR A 11 26.06 27.53 -64.06
CA THR A 11 25.94 28.52 -62.98
C THR A 11 24.73 29.39 -63.32
N HIS A 12 23.62 29.21 -62.60
CA HIS A 12 22.54 30.20 -62.33
C HIS A 12 21.24 29.47 -61.92
N LEU A 13 21.26 28.73 -60.79
CA LEU A 13 20.00 28.20 -60.22
C LEU A 13 20.06 27.90 -58.71
N THR A 14 20.96 28.55 -57.97
CA THR A 14 21.13 28.33 -56.51
C THR A 14 20.75 29.53 -55.64
N ARG A 15 20.44 30.71 -56.19
CA ARG A 15 20.09 31.89 -55.37
C ARG A 15 18.60 32.08 -55.06
N ALA A 16 17.68 31.49 -55.83
CA ALA A 16 16.24 31.66 -55.59
C ALA A 16 15.65 30.71 -54.52
N ARG A 17 16.31 29.57 -54.24
CA ARG A 17 15.82 28.57 -53.26
C ARG A 17 16.15 28.90 -51.80
N HIS A 18 17.15 29.73 -51.54
CA HIS A 18 17.52 30.09 -50.16
C HIS A 18 16.63 31.17 -49.54
N PHE A 19 15.97 32.01 -50.34
CA PHE A 19 15.13 33.09 -49.79
C PHE A 19 13.75 32.62 -49.30
N VAL A 20 13.17 31.60 -49.94
CA VAL A 20 11.85 31.05 -49.55
C VAL A 20 11.96 30.14 -48.32
N ALA A 21 13.08 29.42 -48.16
CA ALA A 21 13.32 28.58 -46.99
C ALA A 21 13.53 29.39 -45.69
N SER A 22 14.16 30.56 -45.78
CA SER A 22 14.39 31.43 -44.61
C SER A 22 13.12 32.12 -44.10
N LEU A 23 12.16 32.43 -44.99
CA LEU A 23 10.88 33.03 -44.59
C LEU A 23 9.93 32.03 -43.91
N PHE A 24 9.93 30.75 -44.34
CA PHE A 24 9.15 29.70 -43.67
C PHE A 24 9.72 29.32 -42.29
N ALA A 25 11.05 29.32 -42.13
CA ALA A 25 11.68 29.07 -40.84
C ALA A 25 11.39 30.20 -39.82
N ALA A 26 11.34 31.46 -40.27
CA ALA A 26 10.98 32.59 -39.41
C ALA A 26 9.50 32.56 -38.99
N PHE A 27 8.58 32.12 -39.86
CA PHE A 27 7.15 32.05 -39.53
C PHE A 27 6.82 30.90 -38.56
N ILE A 28 7.52 29.76 -38.65
CA ILE A 28 7.38 28.65 -37.70
C ILE A 28 7.98 29.01 -36.33
N LEU A 29 9.06 29.80 -36.29
CA LEU A 29 9.60 30.30 -35.02
C LEU A 29 8.63 31.27 -34.33
N VAL A 30 7.97 32.17 -35.06
CA VAL A 30 7.04 33.15 -34.48
C VAL A 30 5.75 32.50 -33.98
N ILE A 31 5.22 31.47 -34.65
CA ILE A 31 4.01 30.76 -34.14
C ILE A 31 4.31 29.92 -32.88
N GLY A 32 5.56 29.45 -32.73
CA GLY A 32 6.03 28.76 -31.52
C GLY A 32 6.15 29.64 -30.27
N PHE A 33 6.25 30.97 -30.42
CA PHE A 33 6.34 31.92 -29.30
C PHE A 33 4.99 32.53 -28.88
N VAL A 34 3.93 32.38 -29.69
CA VAL A 34 2.60 32.97 -29.37
C VAL A 34 1.70 31.98 -28.60
N HIS A 35 2.00 30.68 -28.63
CA HIS A 35 1.31 29.69 -27.83
C HIS A 35 2.19 29.29 -26.64
N GLY A 36 2.17 30.12 -25.59
CA GLY A 36 2.65 29.69 -24.28
C GLY A 36 2.01 28.34 -23.91
N PRO A 37 2.68 27.50 -23.09
CA PRO A 37 2.15 26.20 -22.71
C PRO A 37 0.71 26.37 -22.23
N ILE A 38 -0.23 25.69 -22.89
CA ILE A 38 -1.64 25.71 -22.51
C ILE A 38 -1.68 25.33 -21.04
N ALA A 39 -2.16 26.25 -20.19
CA ALA A 39 -2.31 26.00 -18.76
C ALA A 39 -3.11 24.72 -18.57
N GLN A 40 -2.45 23.65 -18.13
CA GLN A 40 -3.11 22.37 -17.95
C GLN A 40 -4.07 22.53 -16.77
N ALA A 41 -5.37 22.34 -17.02
CA ALA A 41 -6.37 22.36 -15.97
C ALA A 41 -6.00 21.32 -14.90
N ALA A 42 -6.12 21.73 -13.63
CA ALA A 42 -5.85 20.83 -12.51
C ALA A 42 -6.78 19.61 -12.59
N PRO A 43 -6.29 18.40 -12.32
CA PRO A 43 -7.16 17.25 -12.15
C PRO A 43 -8.15 17.52 -11.00
N ALA A 44 -9.31 16.86 -11.06
CA ALA A 44 -10.26 16.93 -9.95
C ALA A 44 -9.57 16.47 -8.65
N PRO A 45 -9.75 17.17 -7.52
CA PRO A 45 -9.07 16.86 -6.28
C PRO A 45 -9.52 15.50 -5.74
N VAL A 46 -8.54 14.66 -5.40
CA VAL A 46 -8.73 13.32 -4.87
C VAL A 46 -7.92 13.19 -3.59
N TYR A 47 -8.49 12.56 -2.56
CA TYR A 47 -7.76 12.37 -1.32
C TYR A 47 -6.58 11.39 -1.51
N PRO A 48 -5.39 11.61 -0.90
CA PRO A 48 -4.18 10.86 -1.25
C PRO A 48 -4.19 9.36 -0.92
N ILE A 49 -5.12 8.91 -0.08
CA ILE A 49 -5.29 7.49 0.27
C ILE A 49 -6.07 6.80 -0.84
N SER A 50 -5.37 5.96 -1.61
CA SER A 50 -5.91 5.31 -2.80
C SER A 50 -6.18 3.81 -2.60
N GLY A 51 -5.91 3.24 -1.43
CA GLY A 51 -6.27 1.84 -1.18
C GLY A 51 -6.63 1.56 0.27
N TYR A 52 -7.38 0.47 0.50
CA TYR A 52 -7.91 0.16 1.82
C TYR A 52 -7.88 -1.33 2.12
N PHE A 53 -7.51 -1.69 3.34
CA PHE A 53 -7.89 -2.98 3.89
C PHE A 53 -9.40 -3.01 4.11
N ILE A 54 -10.04 -4.14 3.85
CA ILE A 54 -11.49 -4.34 4.00
C ILE A 54 -11.80 -5.69 4.61
N TYR A 55 -12.97 -5.82 5.22
CA TYR A 55 -13.61 -7.12 5.38
C TYR A 55 -14.47 -7.41 4.15
N GLY A 56 -14.26 -8.57 3.52
CA GLY A 56 -15.13 -8.99 2.42
C GLY A 56 -16.47 -9.55 2.93
N SER A 57 -17.45 -9.60 2.05
CA SER A 57 -18.75 -10.24 2.29
C SER A 57 -18.96 -11.40 1.31
N THR A 58 -19.78 -12.38 1.69
CA THR A 58 -20.32 -13.39 0.76
C THR A 58 -21.57 -12.89 0.02
N ASN A 59 -21.96 -11.63 0.23
CA ASN A 59 -23.04 -10.94 -0.47
C ASN A 59 -22.47 -9.95 -1.50
N ASP A 60 -22.81 -10.17 -2.78
CA ASP A 60 -22.31 -9.39 -3.91
C ASP A 60 -22.70 -7.91 -3.83
N ALA A 61 -23.94 -7.60 -3.44
CA ALA A 61 -24.41 -6.22 -3.35
C ALA A 61 -23.64 -5.43 -2.27
N VAL A 62 -23.28 -6.09 -1.17
CA VAL A 62 -22.48 -5.47 -0.09
C VAL A 62 -21.07 -5.13 -0.60
N ASN A 63 -20.42 -6.05 -1.31
CA ASN A 63 -19.09 -5.81 -1.86
C ASN A 63 -19.10 -4.72 -2.95
N VAL A 64 -20.09 -4.74 -3.86
CA VAL A 64 -20.23 -3.72 -4.90
C VAL A 64 -20.45 -2.34 -4.29
N LYS A 65 -21.36 -2.21 -3.33
CA LYS A 65 -21.60 -0.95 -2.62
C LYS A 65 -20.33 -0.46 -1.94
N LYS A 66 -19.64 -1.33 -1.19
CA LYS A 66 -18.41 -0.99 -0.49
C LYS A 66 -17.32 -0.46 -1.42
N LEU A 67 -17.04 -1.17 -2.52
CA LEU A 67 -16.01 -0.73 -3.46
C LEU A 67 -16.44 0.55 -4.21
N THR A 68 -17.74 0.75 -4.45
CA THR A 68 -18.26 2.01 -5.01
C THR A 68 -18.03 3.18 -4.05
N ASP A 69 -18.32 2.99 -2.76
CA ASP A 69 -18.09 4.01 -1.73
C ASP A 69 -16.60 4.34 -1.61
N ILE A 70 -15.72 3.33 -1.64
CA ILE A 70 -14.25 3.51 -1.67
C ILE A 70 -13.82 4.29 -2.92
N LYS A 71 -14.34 3.92 -4.09
CA LYS A 71 -14.03 4.59 -5.36
C LYS A 71 -14.46 6.06 -5.35
N SER A 72 -15.57 6.38 -4.68
CA SER A 72 -16.10 7.75 -4.58
C SER A 72 -15.18 8.73 -3.86
N VAL A 73 -14.21 8.25 -3.07
CA VAL A 73 -13.15 9.07 -2.44
C VAL A 73 -11.78 8.89 -3.08
N GLY A 74 -11.71 8.28 -4.27
CA GLY A 74 -10.45 8.08 -4.99
C GLY A 74 -9.78 6.74 -4.80
N GLY A 75 -10.39 5.82 -4.03
CA GLY A 75 -9.83 4.50 -3.85
C GLY A 75 -9.78 3.72 -5.17
N ASP A 76 -8.64 3.10 -5.44
CA ASP A 76 -8.40 2.25 -6.60
C ASP A 76 -8.00 0.82 -6.19
N THR A 77 -7.76 0.57 -4.90
CA THR A 77 -7.21 -0.70 -4.40
C THR A 77 -7.92 -1.16 -3.14
N VAL A 78 -8.22 -2.45 -3.04
CA VAL A 78 -8.70 -3.10 -1.82
C VAL A 78 -7.89 -4.34 -1.49
N ILE A 79 -7.70 -4.59 -0.20
CA ILE A 79 -6.90 -5.72 0.30
C ILE A 79 -7.69 -6.46 1.38
N THR A 80 -7.71 -7.79 1.33
CA THR A 80 -8.29 -8.61 2.40
C THR A 80 -7.23 -9.38 3.18
N PHE A 81 -7.55 -9.70 4.43
CA PHE A 81 -6.77 -10.65 5.22
C PHE A 81 -7.05 -12.08 4.75
N GLY A 82 -6.03 -12.92 4.83
CA GLY A 82 -6.18 -14.35 4.61
C GLY A 82 -6.57 -15.07 5.89
N SER A 83 -7.02 -16.31 5.75
CA SER A 83 -7.34 -17.17 6.87
C SER A 83 -6.18 -18.06 7.28
N ARG A 84 -6.28 -18.66 8.47
CA ARG A 84 -5.25 -19.56 9.00
C ARG A 84 -5.53 -21.01 8.62
N LEU A 85 -4.51 -21.72 8.16
CA LEU A 85 -4.47 -23.17 8.06
C LEU A 85 -4.16 -23.73 9.45
N LYS A 86 -5.18 -24.27 10.12
CA LYS A 86 -5.11 -24.68 11.53
C LYS A 86 -4.89 -26.18 11.64
N PRO A 87 -3.85 -26.66 12.35
CA PRO A 87 -3.77 -28.06 12.75
C PRO A 87 -5.04 -28.48 13.48
N ALA A 88 -5.47 -29.72 13.23
CA ALA A 88 -6.72 -30.28 13.73
C ALA A 88 -6.50 -31.74 14.14
N THR A 89 -7.42 -32.25 14.96
CA THR A 89 -7.61 -33.68 15.18
C THR A 89 -8.85 -34.14 14.42
N LEU A 90 -8.99 -35.47 14.25
CA LEU A 90 -10.19 -36.03 13.62
C LEU A 90 -11.47 -35.63 14.37
N SER A 91 -11.42 -35.54 15.71
CA SER A 91 -12.55 -35.10 16.55
C SER A 91 -12.92 -33.62 16.38
N THR A 92 -12.01 -32.78 15.88
CA THR A 92 -12.28 -31.36 15.59
C THR A 92 -12.74 -31.11 14.16
N ILE A 93 -12.75 -32.13 13.29
CA ILE A 93 -13.36 -32.01 11.97
C ILE A 93 -14.88 -31.89 12.15
N PRO A 94 -15.55 -30.95 11.45
CA PRO A 94 -17.00 -30.75 11.61
C PRO A 94 -17.79 -32.05 11.43
N ALA A 95 -18.64 -32.38 12.41
CA ALA A 95 -19.43 -33.61 12.40
C ALA A 95 -20.38 -33.71 11.20
N ALA A 96 -20.84 -32.56 10.68
CA ALA A 96 -21.68 -32.47 9.48
C ALA A 96 -20.93 -32.80 8.17
N CYS A 97 -19.60 -32.88 8.19
CA CYS A 97 -18.80 -33.27 7.04
C CYS A 97 -18.72 -34.80 6.97
N THR A 98 -19.66 -35.41 6.25
CA THR A 98 -19.73 -36.86 6.09
C THR A 98 -19.78 -37.28 4.63
N ILE A 99 -19.15 -38.39 4.28
CA ILE A 99 -19.26 -39.05 2.97
C ILE A 99 -19.74 -40.46 3.26
N SER A 100 -20.94 -40.80 2.77
CA SER A 100 -21.60 -42.09 3.03
C SER A 100 -21.68 -42.43 4.54
N GLY A 101 -22.01 -41.42 5.37
CA GLY A 101 -22.12 -41.58 6.83
C GLY A 101 -20.80 -41.63 7.60
N ILE A 102 -19.65 -41.64 6.92
CA ILE A 102 -18.31 -41.63 7.54
C ILE A 102 -17.78 -40.19 7.57
N ASN A 103 -17.01 -39.80 8.59
CA ASN A 103 -16.32 -38.52 8.59
C ASN A 103 -15.55 -38.29 7.27
N CYS A 104 -15.77 -37.15 6.64
CA CYS A 104 -15.29 -36.86 5.29
C CYS A 104 -13.77 -36.91 5.15
N ALA A 105 -13.02 -36.56 6.21
CA ALA A 105 -11.57 -36.61 6.22
C ALA A 105 -11.08 -38.07 6.20
N THR A 106 -11.72 -38.93 7.00
CA THR A 106 -11.46 -40.39 7.00
C THR A 106 -11.82 -41.02 5.66
N ALA A 107 -12.97 -40.66 5.09
CA ALA A 107 -13.43 -41.21 3.81
C ALA A 107 -12.48 -40.83 2.65
N ALA A 108 -12.05 -39.56 2.58
CA ALA A 108 -11.13 -39.09 1.55
C ALA A 108 -9.73 -39.71 1.67
N ALA A 109 -9.27 -39.97 2.89
CA ALA A 109 -7.96 -40.56 3.18
C ALA A 109 -7.96 -42.11 3.22
N SER A 110 -9.03 -42.75 2.73
CA SER A 110 -9.09 -44.21 2.70
C SER A 110 -7.93 -44.82 1.90
N GLY A 111 -7.28 -45.84 2.48
CA GLY A 111 -6.16 -46.55 1.87
C GLY A 111 -4.81 -45.83 1.90
N VAL A 112 -4.65 -44.73 2.68
CA VAL A 112 -3.36 -44.05 2.88
C VAL A 112 -3.09 -43.75 4.35
N LYS A 113 -1.83 -43.46 4.70
CA LYS A 113 -1.45 -43.06 6.06
C LYS A 113 -1.66 -41.56 6.24
N VAL A 114 -2.44 -41.16 7.23
CA VAL A 114 -2.62 -39.74 7.57
C VAL A 114 -1.61 -39.33 8.64
N LYS A 115 -0.80 -38.31 8.37
CA LYS A 115 0.13 -37.72 9.32
C LYS A 115 -0.54 -36.66 10.19
N ARG A 116 -1.26 -35.71 9.57
CA ARG A 116 -1.98 -34.63 10.27
C ARG A 116 -3.30 -34.29 9.58
N TYR A 117 -4.20 -33.71 10.36
CA TYR A 117 -5.41 -33.07 9.86
C TYR A 117 -5.29 -31.55 10.01
N PHE A 118 -5.97 -30.82 9.12
CA PHE A 118 -6.07 -29.37 9.17
C PHE A 118 -7.49 -28.91 8.85
N THR A 119 -7.84 -27.73 9.35
CA THR A 119 -9.05 -27.00 8.96
C THR A 119 -8.69 -25.64 8.37
N TYR A 120 -9.52 -25.16 7.45
CA TYR A 120 -9.38 -23.84 6.82
C TYR A 120 -10.74 -23.25 6.44
N SER A 121 -10.94 -21.96 6.69
CA SER A 121 -12.19 -21.25 6.40
C SER A 121 -11.90 -19.83 5.93
N ASP A 122 -12.16 -19.50 4.67
CA ASP A 122 -12.03 -18.13 4.12
C ASP A 122 -13.34 -17.57 3.58
N GLY A 123 -14.46 -18.28 3.80
CA GLY A 123 -15.76 -17.90 3.25
C GLY A 123 -15.87 -18.13 1.73
N SER A 124 -14.90 -18.82 1.10
CA SER A 124 -14.97 -19.21 -0.30
C SER A 124 -15.46 -20.65 -0.44
N SER A 125 -16.28 -20.91 -1.46
CA SER A 125 -16.61 -22.28 -1.90
C SER A 125 -15.51 -22.77 -2.85
N TRP A 126 -14.63 -23.63 -2.34
CA TRP A 126 -13.51 -24.14 -3.13
C TRP A 126 -13.96 -25.18 -4.15
N ALA A 127 -14.72 -26.18 -3.69
CA ALA A 127 -15.44 -27.18 -4.47
C ALA A 127 -14.63 -27.77 -5.65
N SER A 128 -15.29 -28.15 -6.74
CA SER A 128 -14.66 -28.77 -7.90
C SER A 128 -13.48 -27.97 -8.50
N PRO A 129 -13.47 -26.62 -8.53
CA PRO A 129 -12.31 -25.87 -9.03
C PRO A 129 -11.00 -26.05 -8.24
N ALA A 130 -11.05 -26.57 -7.01
CA ALA A 130 -9.87 -26.86 -6.21
C ALA A 130 -9.43 -28.34 -6.21
N ILE A 131 -10.25 -29.25 -6.76
CA ILE A 131 -10.00 -30.70 -6.81
C ILE A 131 -8.98 -30.99 -7.91
N LEU A 132 -7.82 -31.55 -7.54
CA LEU A 132 -6.76 -31.90 -8.50
C LEU A 132 -6.34 -33.36 -8.39
N CYS A 133 -6.50 -33.96 -7.21
CA CYS A 133 -6.13 -35.34 -6.95
C CYS A 133 -7.37 -36.23 -6.84
N SER A 134 -7.24 -37.51 -7.20
CA SER A 134 -8.34 -38.48 -7.13
C SER A 134 -8.93 -38.67 -5.72
N ARG A 135 -8.12 -38.38 -4.69
CA ARG A 135 -8.50 -38.41 -3.27
C ARG A 135 -9.09 -37.11 -2.76
N ASP A 136 -8.94 -36.01 -3.50
CA ASP A 136 -9.63 -34.77 -3.14
C ASP A 136 -11.14 -35.00 -3.33
N LYS A 137 -11.94 -34.49 -2.39
CA LYS A 137 -13.40 -34.67 -2.38
C LYS A 137 -14.12 -33.36 -2.11
N THR A 138 -15.39 -33.32 -2.48
CA THR A 138 -16.31 -32.27 -2.08
C THR A 138 -17.57 -32.92 -1.52
N VAL A 139 -18.12 -32.34 -0.46
CA VAL A 139 -19.44 -32.71 0.06
C VAL A 139 -20.18 -31.49 0.56
N THR A 140 -21.49 -31.45 0.36
CA THR A 140 -22.35 -30.36 0.82
C THR A 140 -23.25 -30.85 1.95
N SER A 141 -23.33 -30.07 3.02
CA SER A 141 -24.21 -30.35 4.16
C SER A 141 -24.94 -29.06 4.56
N GLY A 142 -26.26 -29.02 4.31
CA GLY A 142 -27.03 -27.79 4.41
C GLY A 142 -26.47 -26.69 3.51
N THR A 143 -26.18 -25.53 4.08
CA THR A 143 -25.60 -24.38 3.37
C THR A 143 -24.07 -24.41 3.28
N THR A 144 -23.42 -25.41 3.87
CA THR A 144 -21.96 -25.52 3.96
C THR A 144 -21.42 -26.44 2.89
N VAL A 145 -20.39 -25.99 2.17
CA VAL A 145 -19.64 -26.83 1.23
C VAL A 145 -18.30 -27.18 1.85
N TYR A 146 -18.03 -28.46 2.01
CA TYR A 146 -16.75 -28.96 2.46
C TYR A 146 -15.91 -29.41 1.27
N THR A 147 -14.69 -28.90 1.17
CA THR A 147 -13.67 -29.37 0.21
C THR A 147 -12.55 -30.04 0.99
N ILE A 148 -12.26 -31.29 0.68
CA ILE A 148 -11.26 -32.09 1.36
C ILE A 148 -10.09 -32.27 0.41
N LEU A 149 -8.93 -31.75 0.80
CA LEU A 149 -7.69 -31.91 0.06
C LEU A 149 -6.80 -32.94 0.76
N VAL A 150 -6.29 -33.90 0.00
CA VAL A 150 -5.36 -34.93 0.51
C VAL A 150 -3.98 -34.65 -0.07
N LEU A 151 -3.14 -34.00 0.73
CA LEU A 151 -1.87 -33.42 0.32
C LEU A 151 -0.70 -34.34 0.68
N PRO A 152 0.16 -34.72 -0.27
CA PRO A 152 1.30 -35.57 0.04
C PRO A 152 2.31 -34.83 0.94
N VAL A 153 2.82 -35.48 1.99
CA VAL A 153 3.80 -34.84 2.90
C VAL A 153 5.22 -34.76 2.32
N GLU A 154 5.44 -35.51 1.24
CA GLU A 154 6.68 -35.66 0.47
C GLU A 154 6.33 -36.09 -0.96
N GLY A 155 7.26 -35.95 -1.91
CA GLY A 155 7.00 -36.25 -3.31
C GLY A 155 6.44 -35.05 -4.08
N SER A 156 5.67 -35.32 -5.14
CA SER A 156 5.19 -34.28 -6.06
C SER A 156 3.78 -34.54 -6.55
N GLY A 157 3.08 -33.46 -6.93
CA GLY A 157 1.71 -33.53 -7.44
C GLY A 157 0.74 -34.12 -6.41
N CYS A 158 0.24 -35.33 -6.69
CA CYS A 158 -0.73 -36.05 -5.87
C CYS A 158 -0.14 -37.31 -5.20
N ASN A 159 1.16 -37.56 -5.36
CA ASN A 159 1.77 -38.83 -4.99
C ASN A 159 2.80 -38.65 -3.87
N SER A 160 2.61 -39.40 -2.77
CA SER A 160 3.59 -39.57 -1.70
C SER A 160 4.25 -40.95 -1.79
N PRO A 161 5.58 -41.05 -1.96
CA PRO A 161 6.31 -42.32 -1.99
C PRO A 161 6.09 -43.21 -0.77
N SER A 162 6.02 -42.66 0.45
CA SER A 162 5.71 -43.42 1.67
C SER A 162 4.22 -43.72 1.87
N GLY A 163 3.36 -43.23 0.96
CA GLY A 163 1.91 -43.30 1.13
C GLY A 163 1.38 -42.44 2.28
N THR A 164 2.13 -41.41 2.70
CA THR A 164 1.79 -40.54 3.83
C THR A 164 1.27 -39.17 3.38
N TYR A 165 0.14 -38.74 3.93
CA TYR A 165 -0.56 -37.52 3.53
C TYR A 165 -1.00 -36.70 4.73
N ASP A 166 -1.13 -35.39 4.51
CA ASP A 166 -1.88 -34.50 5.38
C ASP A 166 -3.26 -34.23 4.75
N VAL A 167 -4.29 -34.12 5.57
CA VAL A 167 -5.67 -33.90 5.11
C VAL A 167 -6.12 -32.50 5.54
N VAL A 168 -6.59 -31.70 4.59
CA VAL A 168 -7.13 -30.37 4.86
C VAL A 168 -8.63 -30.37 4.57
N VAL A 169 -9.44 -30.05 5.58
CA VAL A 169 -10.88 -29.84 5.43
C VAL A 169 -11.16 -28.34 5.37
N ILE A 170 -11.61 -27.89 4.20
CA ILE A 170 -11.96 -26.51 3.93
C ILE A 170 -13.47 -26.37 4.05
N ASN A 171 -13.96 -25.45 4.88
CA ASN A 171 -15.37 -25.13 4.95
C ASN A 171 -15.66 -23.80 4.22
N GLY A 172 -16.57 -23.87 3.26
CA GLY A 172 -17.10 -22.74 2.51
C GLY A 172 -18.62 -22.68 2.61
N VAL A 173 -19.20 -21.73 1.88
CA VAL A 173 -20.66 -21.54 1.80
C VAL A 173 -21.16 -21.91 0.40
N THR A 174 -22.44 -22.22 0.28
CA THR A 174 -23.10 -22.43 -1.03
C THR A 174 -23.34 -21.12 -1.79
N SER A 175 -23.32 -19.97 -1.10
CA SER A 175 -23.39 -18.65 -1.72
C SER A 175 -22.07 -18.26 -2.41
N THR A 176 -22.05 -17.08 -3.05
CA THR A 176 -20.89 -16.58 -3.78
C THR A 176 -19.64 -16.52 -2.89
N SER A 177 -18.53 -17.08 -3.37
CA SER A 177 -17.22 -16.95 -2.73
C SER A 177 -16.84 -15.48 -2.56
N MET A 178 -16.48 -15.09 -1.33
CA MET A 178 -16.10 -13.72 -0.99
C MET A 178 -15.01 -13.15 -1.93
N SER A 179 -13.96 -13.93 -2.19
CA SER A 179 -12.85 -13.51 -3.06
C SER A 179 -13.26 -13.30 -4.54
N VAL A 180 -14.16 -14.15 -5.06
CA VAL A 180 -14.70 -14.04 -6.42
C VAL A 180 -15.61 -12.81 -6.54
N SER A 181 -16.46 -12.58 -5.54
CA SER A 181 -17.33 -11.40 -5.47
C SER A 181 -16.53 -10.10 -5.53
N LEU A 182 -15.47 -10.00 -4.71
CA LEU A 182 -14.58 -8.84 -4.69
C LEU A 182 -13.80 -8.66 -6.00
N GLY A 183 -13.29 -9.75 -6.59
CA GLY A 183 -12.59 -9.68 -7.88
C GLY A 183 -13.48 -9.15 -9.01
N LYS A 184 -14.75 -9.59 -9.06
CA LYS A 184 -15.75 -9.10 -10.02
C LYS A 184 -16.09 -7.63 -9.78
N ALA A 185 -16.40 -7.25 -8.54
CA ALA A 185 -16.71 -5.86 -8.20
C ALA A 185 -15.53 -4.92 -8.52
N ALA A 186 -14.31 -5.33 -8.19
CA ALA A 186 -13.10 -4.58 -8.52
C ALA A 186 -12.90 -4.44 -10.03
N THR A 187 -13.13 -5.51 -10.81
CA THR A 187 -13.08 -5.45 -12.28
C THR A 187 -14.05 -4.43 -12.84
N ASN A 188 -15.31 -4.45 -12.40
CA ASN A 188 -16.36 -3.55 -12.89
C ASN A 188 -16.06 -2.07 -12.58
N LEU A 189 -15.32 -1.80 -11.50
CA LEU A 189 -14.97 -0.44 -11.05
C LEU A 189 -13.57 0.01 -11.49
N GLY A 190 -12.84 -0.82 -12.24
CA GLY A 190 -11.45 -0.55 -12.62
C GLY A 190 -10.52 -0.43 -11.41
N MET A 191 -10.78 -1.21 -10.37
CA MET A 191 -10.00 -1.27 -9.13
C MET A 191 -9.14 -2.55 -9.07
N LYS A 192 -8.16 -2.53 -8.17
CA LYS A 192 -7.27 -3.64 -7.86
C LYS A 192 -7.68 -4.30 -6.55
N PHE A 193 -7.85 -5.61 -6.55
CA PHE A 193 -8.10 -6.42 -5.38
C PHE A 193 -6.91 -7.33 -5.09
N TYR A 194 -6.43 -7.30 -3.85
CA TYR A 194 -5.41 -8.21 -3.33
C TYR A 194 -6.04 -9.19 -2.34
N ALA A 195 -6.07 -10.47 -2.71
CA ALA A 195 -6.64 -11.52 -1.87
C ALA A 195 -5.62 -11.97 -0.81
N GLY A 196 -6.04 -12.02 0.45
CA GLY A 196 -5.19 -12.52 1.53
C GLY A 196 -4.82 -14.00 1.38
N LEU A 197 -3.53 -14.31 1.50
CA LEU A 197 -3.01 -15.67 1.41
C LEU A 197 -3.29 -16.48 2.69
N PRO A 198 -3.42 -17.81 2.58
CA PRO A 198 -3.39 -18.70 3.73
C PRO A 198 -2.15 -18.48 4.59
N ALA A 199 -2.32 -18.33 5.91
CA ALA A 199 -1.24 -18.24 6.87
C ALA A 199 -1.19 -19.47 7.79
N PRO A 200 -0.03 -19.81 8.38
CA PRO A 200 -0.01 -20.78 9.47
C PRO A 200 -0.64 -20.18 10.75
N ILE A 201 -0.85 -21.02 11.75
CA ILE A 201 -1.07 -20.54 13.12
C ILE A 201 0.21 -19.89 13.66
N MET A 202 0.07 -19.15 14.75
CA MET A 202 1.24 -18.69 15.48
C MET A 202 1.76 -19.81 16.37
N ARG A 203 3.07 -19.78 16.66
CA ARG A 203 3.70 -20.69 17.60
C ARG A 203 3.12 -20.50 19.01
N THR A 204 3.15 -21.56 19.81
CA THR A 204 2.67 -21.52 21.21
C THR A 204 3.70 -20.92 22.16
N ASP A 205 4.99 -21.05 21.86
CA ASP A 205 6.09 -20.51 22.67
C ASP A 205 6.38 -19.03 22.35
N VAL A 206 6.18 -18.62 21.10
CA VAL A 206 6.33 -17.23 20.65
C VAL A 206 5.13 -16.84 19.78
N THR A 207 4.08 -16.32 20.42
CA THR A 207 2.72 -16.15 19.87
C THR A 207 2.58 -15.13 18.73
N TYR A 208 3.65 -14.43 18.37
CA TYR A 208 3.70 -13.51 17.23
C TYR A 208 4.52 -14.04 16.05
N LEU A 209 5.13 -15.23 16.16
CA LEU A 209 5.87 -15.87 15.07
C LEU A 209 5.05 -17.00 14.43
N PRO A 210 5.13 -17.18 13.10
CA PRO A 210 4.44 -18.25 12.41
C PRO A 210 4.98 -19.63 12.79
N ASP A 211 4.10 -20.62 12.95
CA ASP A 211 4.48 -22.03 13.09
C ASP A 211 4.80 -22.63 11.72
N LEU A 212 6.09 -22.91 11.50
CA LEU A 212 6.59 -23.51 10.26
C LEU A 212 6.84 -25.03 10.37
N SER A 213 6.41 -25.69 11.45
CA SER A 213 6.54 -27.15 11.62
C SER A 213 5.79 -27.98 10.54
N TYR A 214 4.88 -27.33 9.81
CA TYR A 214 4.13 -27.89 8.68
C TYR A 214 4.31 -27.10 7.38
N GLN A 215 5.46 -26.44 7.20
CA GLN A 215 5.73 -25.58 6.03
C GLN A 215 5.57 -26.27 4.67
N ALA A 216 5.89 -27.57 4.55
CA ALA A 216 5.71 -28.32 3.31
C ALA A 216 4.23 -28.39 2.91
N THR A 217 3.37 -28.71 3.88
CA THR A 217 1.90 -28.76 3.74
C THR A 217 1.34 -27.37 3.45
N LEU A 218 1.80 -26.34 4.17
CA LEU A 218 1.41 -24.95 3.93
C LEU A 218 1.78 -24.50 2.51
N SER A 219 2.95 -24.88 2.03
CA SER A 219 3.42 -24.56 0.67
C SER A 219 2.53 -25.20 -0.40
N LEU A 220 2.17 -26.48 -0.24
CA LEU A 220 1.24 -27.18 -1.15
C LEU A 220 -0.19 -26.62 -1.05
N PHE A 221 -0.65 -26.31 0.15
CA PHE A 221 -1.95 -25.68 0.37
C PHE A 221 -2.03 -24.29 -0.28
N THR A 222 -0.96 -23.49 -0.17
CA THR A 222 -0.84 -22.20 -0.86
C THR A 222 -0.90 -22.39 -2.39
N ALA A 223 -0.24 -23.41 -2.93
CA ALA A 223 -0.36 -23.74 -4.34
C ALA A 223 -1.81 -24.07 -4.74
N ARG A 224 -2.52 -24.88 -3.95
CA ARG A 224 -3.94 -25.20 -4.19
C ARG A 224 -4.83 -23.96 -4.13
N PHE A 225 -4.60 -23.06 -3.18
CA PHE A 225 -5.30 -21.77 -3.10
C PHE A 225 -5.09 -20.93 -4.38
N LEU A 226 -3.85 -20.82 -4.86
CA LEU A 226 -3.53 -20.02 -6.04
C LEU A 226 -4.10 -20.63 -7.33
N ILE A 227 -4.12 -21.95 -7.46
CA ILE A 227 -4.76 -22.63 -8.59
C ILE A 227 -6.27 -22.38 -8.55
N TYR A 228 -6.91 -22.54 -7.38
CA TYR A 228 -8.32 -22.21 -7.20
C TYR A 228 -8.62 -20.77 -7.64
N GLN A 229 -7.87 -19.79 -7.16
CA GLN A 229 -8.04 -18.38 -7.56
C GLN A 229 -7.86 -18.18 -9.07
N GLY A 230 -6.92 -18.90 -9.70
CA GLY A 230 -6.74 -18.90 -11.16
C GLY A 230 -7.92 -19.51 -11.92
N ASN A 231 -8.59 -20.50 -11.36
CA ASN A 231 -9.72 -21.16 -12.00
C ASN A 231 -11.00 -20.34 -11.90
N VAL A 232 -11.25 -19.68 -10.75
CA VAL A 232 -12.55 -19.03 -10.49
C VAL A 232 -12.52 -17.51 -10.41
N ASN A 233 -11.34 -16.91 -10.29
CA ASN A 233 -11.16 -15.47 -10.03
C ASN A 233 -10.07 -14.84 -10.91
N ASN A 234 -9.77 -15.45 -12.07
CA ASN A 234 -8.81 -14.90 -13.02
C ASN A 234 -9.40 -13.75 -13.84
N VAL A 235 -9.69 -12.65 -13.15
CA VAL A 235 -10.25 -11.42 -13.72
C VAL A 235 -9.23 -10.27 -13.60
N PRO A 236 -9.38 -9.17 -14.35
CA PRO A 236 -8.50 -8.01 -14.25
C PRO A 236 -8.44 -7.43 -12.82
N GLY A 237 -9.57 -7.45 -12.10
CA GLY A 237 -9.68 -6.95 -10.74
C GLY A 237 -8.81 -7.68 -9.73
N LEU A 238 -8.52 -8.99 -9.88
CA LEU A 238 -7.61 -9.71 -8.97
C LEU A 238 -6.15 -9.32 -9.27
N ALA A 239 -5.64 -8.25 -8.69
CA ALA A 239 -4.31 -7.72 -9.00
C ALA A 239 -3.16 -8.52 -8.35
N GLY A 240 -3.44 -9.23 -7.27
CA GLY A 240 -2.39 -9.88 -6.49
C GLY A 240 -2.86 -10.53 -5.20
N PHE A 241 -1.88 -10.78 -4.34
CA PHE A 241 -2.08 -11.46 -3.08
C PHE A 241 -1.42 -10.72 -1.91
N TYR A 242 -2.03 -10.80 -0.73
CA TYR A 242 -1.51 -10.19 0.48
C TYR A 242 -0.96 -11.25 1.44
N HIS A 243 0.27 -11.07 1.91
CA HIS A 243 0.84 -11.90 2.96
C HIS A 243 0.28 -11.49 4.31
N HIS A 244 -0.53 -12.37 4.91
CA HIS A 244 -1.29 -12.08 6.13
C HIS A 244 -0.43 -11.98 7.41
N THR A 245 0.72 -12.65 7.48
CA THR A 245 1.57 -12.63 8.68
C THR A 245 2.39 -11.35 8.72
N GLU A 246 2.19 -10.54 9.75
CA GLU A 246 2.88 -9.26 9.92
C GLU A 246 4.15 -9.41 10.78
N MET A 247 5.08 -8.48 10.62
CA MET A 247 6.28 -8.35 11.45
C MET A 247 6.61 -6.87 11.67
N PRO A 248 7.26 -6.48 12.78
CA PRO A 248 7.85 -5.17 12.89
C PRO A 248 8.96 -5.04 11.84
N LEU A 249 9.35 -3.80 11.56
CA LEU A 249 10.52 -3.46 10.75
C LEU A 249 11.86 -3.75 11.46
N SER A 250 11.94 -4.89 12.15
CA SER A 250 13.14 -5.39 12.80
C SER A 250 13.97 -6.23 11.82
N ASP A 251 15.29 -6.12 11.91
CA ASP A 251 16.25 -6.91 11.15
C ASP A 251 16.85 -8.07 11.96
N GLY A 252 16.35 -8.33 13.17
CA GLY A 252 16.81 -9.44 14.02
C GLY A 252 16.39 -10.82 13.50
N ALA A 253 17.24 -11.83 13.71
CA ALA A 253 17.04 -13.20 13.22
C ALA A 253 15.78 -13.90 13.77
N VAL A 254 15.22 -13.41 14.89
CA VAL A 254 13.95 -13.91 15.45
C VAL A 254 12.80 -13.84 14.44
N TRP A 255 12.85 -12.91 13.48
CA TRP A 255 11.86 -12.72 12.43
C TRP A 255 12.14 -13.50 11.13
N ASP A 256 13.21 -14.30 11.06
CA ASP A 256 13.56 -15.06 9.85
C ASP A 256 12.48 -16.08 9.46
N SER A 257 11.67 -16.54 10.42
CA SER A 257 10.50 -17.38 10.15
C SER A 257 9.44 -16.66 9.31
N VAL A 258 9.21 -15.36 9.52
CA VAL A 258 8.29 -14.55 8.69
C VAL A 258 8.87 -14.37 7.29
N LEU A 259 10.17 -14.03 7.18
CA LEU A 259 10.83 -13.91 5.88
C LEU A 259 10.84 -15.23 5.10
N THR A 260 10.98 -16.36 5.79
CA THR A 260 10.90 -17.71 5.20
C THR A 260 9.49 -17.99 4.68
N LEU A 261 8.46 -17.63 5.44
CA LEU A 261 7.07 -17.74 5.00
C LEU A 261 6.81 -16.91 3.73
N TYR A 262 7.29 -15.67 3.67
CA TYR A 262 7.17 -14.82 2.48
C TYR A 262 7.84 -15.45 1.26
N ARG A 263 9.07 -15.98 1.40
CA ARG A 263 9.76 -16.68 0.29
C ARG A 263 8.96 -17.88 -0.22
N ILE A 264 8.44 -18.72 0.69
CA ILE A 264 7.64 -19.89 0.34
C ILE A 264 6.40 -19.46 -0.48
N GLN A 265 5.68 -18.44 -0.01
CA GLN A 265 4.47 -17.97 -0.65
C GLN A 265 4.75 -17.28 -1.99
N ASN A 266 5.78 -16.41 -2.06
CA ASN A 266 6.19 -15.76 -3.31
C ASN A 266 6.64 -16.77 -4.37
N ALA A 267 7.34 -17.84 -3.97
CA ALA A 267 7.64 -18.93 -4.90
C ALA A 267 6.39 -19.58 -5.49
N ARG A 268 5.32 -19.73 -4.71
CA ARG A 268 4.05 -20.27 -5.21
C ARG A 268 3.30 -19.27 -6.09
N ILE A 269 3.33 -17.98 -5.76
CA ILE A 269 2.76 -16.93 -6.64
C ILE A 269 3.49 -16.94 -7.98
N ALA A 270 4.83 -16.90 -7.99
CA ALA A 270 5.61 -16.93 -9.22
C ALA A 270 5.31 -18.19 -10.06
N GLN A 271 5.08 -19.32 -9.42
CA GLN A 271 4.80 -20.58 -10.12
C GLN A 271 3.38 -20.64 -10.71
N TYR A 272 2.36 -20.22 -9.97
CA TYR A 272 0.95 -20.47 -10.35
C TYR A 272 0.18 -19.22 -10.78
N GLN A 273 0.69 -18.04 -10.46
CA GLN A 273 0.08 -16.73 -10.75
C GLN A 273 1.14 -15.69 -11.17
N PRO A 274 1.98 -15.98 -12.19
CA PRO A 274 3.17 -15.18 -12.50
C PRO A 274 2.88 -13.74 -12.95
N SER A 275 1.67 -13.45 -13.43
CA SER A 275 1.25 -12.10 -13.82
C SER A 275 0.76 -11.26 -12.65
N ARG A 276 0.58 -11.85 -11.47
CA ARG A 276 -0.01 -11.22 -10.28
C ARG A 276 1.10 -10.72 -9.33
N SER A 277 0.78 -9.68 -8.57
CA SER A 277 1.71 -9.05 -7.61
C SER A 277 1.49 -9.52 -6.18
N ALA A 278 2.41 -9.18 -5.28
CA ALA A 278 2.32 -9.46 -3.84
C ALA A 278 2.42 -8.18 -3.01
N VAL A 279 1.75 -8.17 -1.86
CA VAL A 279 1.82 -7.09 -0.86
C VAL A 279 2.13 -7.68 0.50
N VAL A 280 3.07 -7.07 1.23
CA VAL A 280 3.31 -7.30 2.66
C VAL A 280 3.07 -6.00 3.41
N SER A 281 2.69 -6.05 4.70
CA SER A 281 2.47 -4.84 5.50
C SER A 281 3.17 -4.91 6.87
N PRO A 282 4.52 -4.79 6.92
CA PRO A 282 5.23 -4.72 8.19
C PRO A 282 4.95 -3.39 8.91
N TYR A 283 5.25 -3.28 10.20
CA TYR A 283 4.92 -2.09 11.00
C TYR A 283 6.11 -1.43 11.71
N ILE A 284 5.97 -0.12 11.95
CA ILE A 284 6.87 0.65 12.82
C ILE A 284 6.46 0.47 14.29
N ASP A 285 7.45 0.33 15.17
CA ASP A 285 7.28 0.55 16.62
C ASP A 285 8.45 1.35 17.14
N SER A 286 8.29 2.68 17.20
CA SER A 286 9.34 3.62 17.56
C SER A 286 9.30 4.06 19.02
N ARG A 287 8.46 3.44 19.86
CA ARG A 287 8.30 3.83 21.27
C ARG A 287 9.59 3.60 22.06
N THR A 288 10.08 4.62 22.76
CA THR A 288 11.35 4.55 23.52
C THR A 288 11.31 3.52 24.64
N ALA A 289 10.17 3.42 25.35
CA ALA A 289 9.97 2.51 26.47
C ALA A 289 9.72 1.04 26.06
N PHE A 290 9.47 0.75 24.78
CA PHE A 290 9.20 -0.61 24.34
C PHE A 290 10.50 -1.39 24.12
N GLY A 291 10.60 -2.60 24.67
CA GLY A 291 11.79 -3.44 24.54
C GLY A 291 12.04 -3.94 23.13
N GLY A 292 10.99 -4.12 22.32
CA GLY A 292 11.05 -4.54 20.92
C GLY A 292 11.02 -3.38 19.92
N ARG A 293 11.36 -2.17 20.34
CA ARG A 293 11.39 -0.97 19.49
C ARG A 293 12.33 -1.15 18.31
N VAL A 294 12.03 -0.46 17.21
CA VAL A 294 12.74 -0.52 15.94
C VAL A 294 13.44 0.81 15.70
N THR A 295 14.74 0.80 15.43
CA THR A 295 15.47 2.02 15.01
C THR A 295 15.28 2.29 13.51
N VAL A 296 15.60 3.51 13.08
CA VAL A 296 15.56 3.91 11.66
C VAL A 296 16.48 3.01 10.80
N ASP A 297 17.66 2.65 11.31
CA ASP A 297 18.58 1.75 10.60
C ASP A 297 18.05 0.33 10.48
N GLN A 298 17.42 -0.19 11.54
CA GLN A 298 16.76 -1.50 11.48
C GLN A 298 15.64 -1.50 10.45
N ALA A 299 14.87 -0.40 10.34
CA ALA A 299 13.83 -0.28 9.34
C ALA A 299 14.37 -0.30 7.91
N ARG A 300 15.48 0.41 7.63
CA ARG A 300 16.18 0.34 6.33
C ARG A 300 16.58 -1.10 6.00
N ASN A 301 17.23 -1.77 6.95
CA ASN A 301 17.72 -3.14 6.78
C ASN A 301 16.57 -4.14 6.59
N ALA A 302 15.51 -4.01 7.38
CA ALA A 302 14.33 -4.86 7.30
C ALA A 302 13.63 -4.72 5.94
N ALA A 303 13.46 -3.50 5.43
CA ALA A 303 12.89 -3.30 4.09
C ALA A 303 13.71 -4.00 3.00
N ASN A 304 15.04 -3.92 3.06
CA ASN A 304 15.91 -4.64 2.14
C ASN A 304 15.76 -6.18 2.25
N LYS A 305 15.72 -6.70 3.48
CA LYS A 305 15.52 -8.15 3.73
C LYS A 305 14.17 -8.65 3.23
N ILE A 306 13.11 -7.88 3.44
CA ILE A 306 11.76 -8.17 2.95
C ILE A 306 11.74 -8.15 1.42
N ALA A 307 12.34 -7.13 0.78
CA ALA A 307 12.40 -7.04 -0.68
C ALA A 307 13.07 -8.27 -1.32
N LYS A 308 14.12 -8.81 -0.68
CA LYS A 308 14.81 -10.04 -1.11
C LYS A 308 13.94 -11.31 -1.06
N THR A 309 12.75 -11.26 -0.48
CA THR A 309 11.81 -12.41 -0.46
C THR A 309 10.96 -12.52 -1.73
N ALA A 310 11.02 -11.53 -2.62
CA ALA A 310 10.11 -11.39 -3.77
C ALA A 310 10.12 -12.59 -4.74
N ASN A 311 11.25 -13.29 -4.90
CA ASN A 311 11.38 -14.47 -5.77
C ASN A 311 10.74 -14.31 -7.17
N GLY A 312 11.01 -13.19 -7.84
CA GLY A 312 10.48 -12.87 -9.18
C GLY A 312 9.08 -12.25 -9.20
N VAL A 313 8.39 -12.20 -8.06
CA VAL A 313 7.08 -11.53 -7.92
C VAL A 313 7.26 -10.02 -7.77
N LYS A 314 6.40 -9.23 -8.41
CA LYS A 314 6.32 -7.78 -8.15
C LYS A 314 5.81 -7.57 -6.72
N LEU A 315 6.71 -7.18 -5.81
CA LEU A 315 6.41 -7.02 -4.39
C LEU A 315 6.25 -5.54 -4.01
N ALA A 316 5.15 -5.23 -3.33
CA ALA A 316 4.99 -3.97 -2.61
C ALA A 316 5.13 -4.19 -1.11
N ILE A 317 5.89 -3.31 -0.45
CA ILE A 317 6.08 -3.28 1.00
C ILE A 317 5.28 -2.10 1.53
N ALA A 318 4.07 -2.35 2.03
CA ALA A 318 3.13 -1.35 2.52
C ALA A 318 3.29 -1.12 4.02
N VAL A 319 4.26 -0.31 4.42
CA VAL A 319 4.64 -0.15 5.82
C VAL A 319 3.55 0.55 6.63
N GLN A 320 3.13 -0.04 7.76
CA GLN A 320 2.23 0.57 8.72
C GLN A 320 2.92 1.72 9.45
N ASP A 321 2.32 2.92 9.41
CA ASP A 321 2.89 4.12 10.04
C ASP A 321 2.89 4.08 11.58
N GLY A 322 2.14 3.14 12.17
CA GLY A 322 2.05 2.89 13.60
C GLY A 322 1.23 3.90 14.39
N MET A 323 0.63 4.91 13.73
CA MET A 323 -0.06 5.98 14.43
C MET A 323 -1.37 5.51 15.04
N GLY A 324 -2.17 4.71 14.33
CA GLY A 324 -3.44 4.19 14.82
C GLY A 324 -3.32 3.22 16.00
N THR A 325 -2.13 2.71 16.27
CA THR A 325 -1.81 1.87 17.44
C THR A 325 -0.90 2.55 18.46
N GLY A 326 -0.57 3.84 18.26
CA GLY A 326 0.31 4.62 19.15
C GLY A 326 1.78 4.18 19.12
N LYS A 327 2.19 3.38 18.13
CA LYS A 327 3.53 2.86 17.92
C LYS A 327 4.43 3.76 17.08
N GLY A 328 3.84 4.61 16.25
CA GLY A 328 4.51 5.62 15.43
C GLY A 328 4.29 7.04 15.93
N ALA A 329 4.93 8.01 15.28
CA ALA A 329 4.94 9.41 15.75
C ALA A 329 4.97 10.39 14.59
N SER A 330 3.91 11.19 14.44
CA SER A 330 3.76 12.15 13.34
C SER A 330 4.08 13.57 13.81
N PHE A 331 5.36 13.93 13.85
CA PHE A 331 5.85 15.24 14.27
C PHE A 331 7.07 15.66 13.44
N PHE A 332 7.31 16.96 13.28
CA PHE A 332 8.56 17.49 12.72
C PHE A 332 9.62 17.66 13.81
N SER A 333 10.90 17.72 13.45
CA SER A 333 12.01 17.89 14.40
C SER A 333 11.80 19.10 15.35
N SER A 334 11.27 20.20 14.83
CA SER A 334 10.88 21.41 15.57
C SER A 334 9.74 21.19 16.59
N GLU A 335 8.92 20.15 16.40
CA GLU A 335 7.79 19.78 17.25
C GLU A 335 8.18 18.71 18.30
N SER A 336 9.44 18.28 18.34
CA SER A 336 9.91 17.22 19.25
C SER A 336 9.66 17.54 20.73
N GLY A 337 9.69 18.82 21.11
CA GLY A 337 9.38 19.30 22.47
C GLY A 337 7.88 19.39 22.77
N ASN A 338 7.01 19.34 21.76
CA ASN A 338 5.57 19.43 21.95
C ASN A 338 5.02 18.16 22.59
N SER A 339 3.95 18.30 23.36
CA SER A 339 3.25 17.15 23.93
C SER A 339 2.76 16.20 22.84
N VAL A 340 2.83 14.90 23.13
CA VAL A 340 2.14 13.89 22.30
C VAL A 340 0.65 14.18 22.25
N ASP A 341 -0.01 13.85 21.13
CA ASP A 341 -1.45 14.02 21.03
C ASP A 341 -2.19 13.12 22.04
N GLN A 342 -3.45 13.46 22.34
CA GLN A 342 -4.24 12.74 23.35
C GLN A 342 -4.43 11.25 23.06
N PHE A 343 -4.40 10.84 21.79
CA PHE A 343 -4.55 9.43 21.41
C PHE A 343 -3.23 8.68 21.58
N ALA A 344 -2.09 9.27 21.22
CA ALA A 344 -0.78 8.70 21.52
C ALA A 344 -0.55 8.65 23.05
N ALA A 345 -0.95 9.69 23.78
CA ALA A 345 -0.83 9.76 25.24
C ALA A 345 -1.54 8.60 25.95
N SER A 346 -2.64 8.05 25.40
CA SER A 346 -3.32 6.89 25.99
C SER A 346 -2.49 5.60 25.93
N ILE A 347 -1.46 5.56 25.08
CA ILE A 347 -0.56 4.42 24.90
C ILE A 347 0.80 4.65 25.56
N VAL A 348 1.40 5.84 25.39
CA VAL A 348 2.76 6.14 25.86
C VAL A 348 2.81 7.01 27.12
N GLY A 349 1.66 7.43 27.63
CA GLY A 349 1.51 8.39 28.73
C GLY A 349 1.88 9.82 28.32
N SER A 350 1.69 10.75 29.25
CA SER A 350 2.06 12.16 29.06
C SER A 350 3.55 12.36 28.82
N GLY A 351 3.90 13.35 28.01
CA GLY A 351 5.27 13.73 27.67
C GLY A 351 5.35 14.33 26.27
N SER A 352 6.57 14.66 25.83
CA SER A 352 6.82 15.20 24.49
C SER A 352 7.04 14.12 23.44
N TRP A 353 6.82 14.43 22.17
CA TRP A 353 7.07 13.50 21.06
C TRP A 353 8.49 12.92 21.09
N GLY A 354 9.50 13.77 21.23
CA GLY A 354 10.91 13.36 21.25
C GLY A 354 11.32 12.57 22.50
N SER A 355 10.55 12.61 23.59
CA SER A 355 10.81 11.76 24.76
C SER A 355 10.16 10.38 24.65
N LYS A 356 9.06 10.27 23.90
CA LYS A 356 8.26 9.04 23.79
C LYS A 356 8.61 8.16 22.58
N TYR A 357 9.21 8.75 21.55
CA TYR A 357 9.51 8.06 20.30
C TYR A 357 10.95 8.30 19.86
N LEU A 358 11.56 7.28 19.25
CA LEU A 358 12.96 7.30 18.80
C LEU A 358 13.19 8.28 17.65
N ALA A 359 12.22 8.40 16.74
CA ALA A 359 12.26 9.27 15.58
C ALA A 359 10.83 9.50 15.04
N PRO A 360 10.59 10.59 14.31
CA PRO A 360 9.33 10.79 13.59
C PRO A 360 9.17 9.79 12.44
N THR A 361 7.92 9.51 12.07
CA THR A 361 7.56 8.60 10.98
C THR A 361 8.26 8.96 9.66
N ARG A 362 8.52 10.25 9.40
CA ARG A 362 9.24 10.73 8.22
C ARG A 362 10.64 10.13 8.07
N ASP A 363 11.39 10.02 9.17
CA ASP A 363 12.75 9.48 9.14
C ASP A 363 12.74 7.99 8.80
N TYR A 364 11.76 7.25 9.31
CA TYR A 364 11.55 5.86 8.93
C TYR A 364 11.22 5.74 7.44
N PHE A 365 10.29 6.53 6.91
CA PHE A 365 9.92 6.46 5.49
C PHE A 365 11.05 6.88 4.54
N TRP A 366 11.94 7.77 4.96
CA TRP A 366 13.20 8.05 4.24
C TRP A 366 14.13 6.84 4.23
N ALA A 367 14.40 6.26 5.40
CA ALA A 367 15.27 5.08 5.52
C ALA A 367 14.70 3.85 4.79
N LEU A 368 13.39 3.65 4.81
CA LEU A 368 12.69 2.62 4.05
C LEU A 368 12.90 2.80 2.53
N SER A 369 12.85 4.04 2.04
CA SER A 369 13.09 4.35 0.62
C SER A 369 14.50 3.98 0.17
N GLU A 370 15.49 4.15 1.06
CA GLU A 370 16.86 3.71 0.83
C GLU A 370 16.95 2.19 0.84
N GLY A 371 16.27 1.53 1.78
CA GLY A 371 16.28 0.07 1.92
C GLY A 371 15.70 -0.68 0.72
N VAL A 372 14.70 -0.11 0.04
CA VAL A 372 14.09 -0.70 -1.17
C VAL A 372 14.79 -0.32 -2.47
N ARG A 373 15.68 0.68 -2.47
CA ARG A 373 16.35 1.18 -3.68
C ARG A 373 17.14 0.06 -4.36
N GLY A 374 16.95 -0.08 -5.67
CA GLY A 374 17.63 -1.11 -6.48
C GLY A 374 17.14 -2.55 -6.27
N THR A 375 16.16 -2.78 -5.39
CA THR A 375 15.64 -4.14 -5.14
C THR A 375 14.52 -4.57 -6.09
N GLY A 376 13.91 -3.61 -6.81
CA GLY A 376 12.72 -3.80 -7.63
C GLY A 376 11.40 -3.85 -6.85
N ALA A 377 11.44 -3.88 -5.51
CA ALA A 377 10.24 -3.75 -4.68
C ALA A 377 9.75 -2.29 -4.66
N GLN A 378 8.43 -2.12 -4.54
CA GLN A 378 7.81 -0.81 -4.35
C GLN A 378 7.61 -0.51 -2.86
N LEU A 379 7.95 0.70 -2.43
CA LEU A 379 7.57 1.19 -1.10
C LEU A 379 6.17 1.79 -1.16
N TRP A 380 5.23 1.20 -0.43
CA TRP A 380 3.91 1.77 -0.17
C TRP A 380 3.85 2.18 1.31
N ALA A 381 2.94 3.10 1.64
CA ALA A 381 2.56 3.38 3.01
C ALA A 381 1.21 2.75 3.32
N ASN A 382 1.09 2.08 4.46
CA ASN A 382 -0.18 1.69 5.06
C ASN A 382 -0.47 2.65 6.22
N LEU A 383 -1.13 3.76 5.90
CA LEU A 383 -1.52 4.76 6.88
C LEU A 383 -2.61 4.18 7.78
N GLU A 384 -2.39 4.10 9.09
CA GLU A 384 -3.42 3.63 10.02
C GLU A 384 -4.51 4.71 10.18
N GLY A 385 -5.67 4.48 9.56
CA GLY A 385 -6.80 5.42 9.51
C GLY A 385 -7.64 5.49 10.78
N MET A 386 -7.25 4.73 11.81
CA MET A 386 -7.77 4.79 13.17
C MET A 386 -6.85 5.59 14.09
N ALA A 387 -7.30 5.79 15.33
CA ALA A 387 -6.46 6.22 16.44
C ALA A 387 -6.60 5.21 17.60
N PRO A 388 -5.68 5.20 18.58
CA PRO A 388 -5.93 4.51 19.85
C PRO A 388 -7.29 4.91 20.43
N ALA A 389 -8.05 3.93 20.93
CA ALA A 389 -9.34 4.19 21.54
C ALA A 389 -9.18 4.94 22.86
N THR A 390 -10.05 5.93 23.05
CA THR A 390 -10.29 6.68 24.28
C THR A 390 -11.80 6.75 24.49
N SER A 391 -12.24 7.27 25.64
CA SER A 391 -13.66 7.54 25.87
C SER A 391 -14.26 8.54 24.88
N GLN A 392 -13.43 9.28 24.14
CA GLN A 392 -13.86 10.36 23.25
C GLN A 392 -13.92 9.97 21.77
N ASN A 393 -13.50 8.76 21.37
CA ASN A 393 -13.50 8.35 19.97
C ASN A 393 -13.93 6.88 19.73
N PRO A 394 -15.03 6.39 20.32
CA PRO A 394 -15.48 5.04 20.07
C PRO A 394 -15.78 4.82 18.57
N CYS A 395 -15.57 3.60 18.10
CA CYS A 395 -15.85 3.19 16.72
C CYS A 395 -16.25 1.71 16.65
N ASP A 396 -15.60 0.88 17.47
CA ASP A 396 -15.91 -0.53 17.67
C ASP A 396 -15.51 -0.92 19.10
N ASN A 397 -15.90 -2.12 19.54
CA ASN A 397 -15.48 -2.73 20.80
C ASN A 397 -14.03 -3.23 20.71
N SER A 398 -13.10 -2.33 20.43
CA SER A 398 -11.68 -2.62 20.27
C SER A 398 -10.81 -1.54 20.91
N LEU A 399 -9.49 -1.79 20.97
CA LEU A 399 -8.50 -0.79 21.42
C LEU A 399 -8.25 0.32 20.38
N ARG A 400 -9.05 0.37 19.31
CA ARG A 400 -8.93 1.30 18.19
C ARG A 400 -10.23 2.08 18.03
N GLY A 401 -10.11 3.38 17.88
CA GLY A 401 -11.21 4.34 17.77
C GLY A 401 -11.16 5.15 16.48
N GLN A 402 -12.12 6.07 16.35
CA GLN A 402 -12.13 7.03 15.23
C GLN A 402 -10.89 7.93 15.28
N SER A 403 -10.30 8.19 14.11
CA SER A 403 -9.27 9.23 13.95
C SER A 403 -9.91 10.58 13.56
N THR A 404 -9.09 11.62 13.45
CA THR A 404 -9.50 12.92 12.91
C THR A 404 -8.86 13.17 11.55
N LYS A 405 -9.52 13.98 10.70
CA LYS A 405 -8.95 14.35 9.39
C LYS A 405 -7.59 15.02 9.55
N THR A 406 -7.45 15.99 10.44
CA THR A 406 -6.18 16.64 10.78
C THR A 406 -5.07 15.66 11.14
N ARG A 407 -5.39 14.59 11.90
CA ARG A 407 -4.40 13.58 12.25
C ARG A 407 -3.98 12.73 11.04
N ILE A 408 -4.92 12.38 10.16
CA ILE A 408 -4.63 11.70 8.89
C ILE A 408 -3.82 12.61 7.96
N ASP A 409 -4.18 13.89 7.85
CA ASP A 409 -3.44 14.87 7.05
C ASP A 409 -1.99 14.97 7.56
N LYS A 410 -1.79 15.09 8.88
CA LYS A 410 -0.46 15.10 9.50
C LYS A 410 0.32 13.80 9.23
N GLN A 411 -0.34 12.64 9.32
CA GLN A 411 0.25 11.35 8.94
C GLN A 411 0.73 11.38 7.49
N LEU A 412 -0.10 11.87 6.54
CA LEU A 412 0.26 12.01 5.13
C LEU A 412 1.47 12.94 4.93
N GLN A 413 1.54 14.08 5.62
CA GLN A 413 2.71 14.97 5.56
C GLN A 413 4.00 14.24 6.00
N GLN A 414 3.88 13.36 7.01
CA GLN A 414 4.99 12.61 7.58
C GLN A 414 5.45 11.43 6.72
N LEU A 415 4.65 10.99 5.75
CA LEU A 415 5.13 10.02 4.76
C LEU A 415 6.16 10.63 3.80
N GLY A 416 6.13 11.95 3.62
CA GLY A 416 6.95 12.65 2.64
C GLY A 416 6.69 12.19 1.20
N ASN A 417 7.64 12.45 0.32
CA ASN A 417 7.58 12.07 -1.10
C ASN A 417 8.07 10.64 -1.38
N THR A 418 8.24 9.79 -0.36
CA THR A 418 8.93 8.50 -0.53
C THR A 418 8.05 7.32 -0.94
N PRO A 419 6.82 7.12 -0.42
CA PRO A 419 6.02 6.00 -0.89
C PRO A 419 5.43 6.30 -2.27
N VAL A 420 5.40 5.29 -3.15
CA VAL A 420 4.76 5.42 -4.48
C VAL A 420 3.24 5.26 -4.42
N LYS A 421 2.71 4.79 -3.29
CA LYS A 421 1.28 4.61 -3.05
C LYS A 421 0.98 4.68 -1.55
N VAL A 422 -0.15 5.30 -1.20
CA VAL A 422 -0.69 5.28 0.16
C VAL A 422 -1.98 4.46 0.18
N ILE A 423 -2.01 3.44 1.02
CA ILE A 423 -3.18 2.66 1.40
C ILE A 423 -3.49 2.90 2.88
N SER A 424 -4.63 2.40 3.37
CA SER A 424 -4.99 2.53 4.78
C SER A 424 -5.58 1.27 5.38
N PHE A 425 -5.16 0.97 6.61
CA PHE A 425 -5.80 0.05 7.50
C PHE A 425 -6.76 0.86 8.40
N MET A 426 -8.07 0.60 8.41
CA MET A 426 -8.84 -0.13 7.39
C MET A 426 -10.25 0.46 7.24
N TRP A 427 -10.87 0.26 6.09
CA TRP A 427 -12.18 0.83 5.74
C TRP A 427 -13.26 0.50 6.76
N ASP A 428 -13.46 -0.79 7.03
CA ASP A 428 -14.42 -1.28 8.02
C ASP A 428 -13.70 -1.57 9.36
N PRO A 429 -14.11 -1.02 10.51
CA PRO A 429 -15.17 -0.04 10.69
C PRO A 429 -14.69 1.43 10.61
N TYR A 430 -13.38 1.68 10.55
CA TYR A 430 -12.83 3.00 10.93
C TYR A 430 -13.16 4.15 9.99
N PHE A 431 -13.51 3.87 8.73
CA PHE A 431 -13.96 4.89 7.79
C PHE A 431 -15.48 5.06 7.75
N THR A 432 -16.22 4.09 8.29
CA THR A 432 -17.69 4.01 8.16
C THR A 432 -18.44 4.12 9.48
N CYS A 433 -17.78 3.95 10.63
CA CYS A 433 -18.43 3.99 11.93
C CYS A 433 -18.97 5.39 12.24
N ALA A 434 -20.17 5.43 12.80
CA ALA A 434 -20.74 6.61 13.43
C ALA A 434 -20.34 6.60 14.91
N GLY A 435 -19.24 7.27 15.23
CA GLY A 435 -18.74 7.47 16.59
C GLY A 435 -19.01 8.90 17.06
N THR A 436 -18.01 9.53 17.66
CA THR A 436 -18.06 10.93 18.09
C THR A 436 -18.21 11.91 16.93
N TRP A 437 -17.59 11.58 15.79
CA TRP A 437 -17.62 12.41 14.59
C TRP A 437 -18.38 11.70 13.46
N ALA A 438 -18.79 12.49 12.47
CA ALA A 438 -19.23 11.96 11.19
C ALA A 438 -18.20 10.93 10.65
N PRO A 439 -18.65 9.87 9.96
CA PRO A 439 -17.75 8.87 9.39
C PRO A 439 -16.58 9.50 8.64
N MET A 440 -15.39 8.91 8.76
CA MET A 440 -14.19 9.47 8.10
C MET A 440 -14.43 9.61 6.59
N LEU A 441 -15.16 8.69 5.97
CA LEU A 441 -15.60 8.77 4.57
C LEU A 441 -16.20 10.15 4.23
N ASP A 442 -17.17 10.62 5.01
CA ASP A 442 -17.86 11.88 4.74
C ASP A 442 -16.94 13.08 4.96
N ARG A 443 -16.06 12.99 5.97
CA ARG A 443 -15.06 14.02 6.26
C ARG A 443 -13.99 14.12 5.18
N LEU A 444 -13.60 13.00 4.58
CA LEU A 444 -12.69 12.98 3.44
C LEU A 444 -13.34 13.55 2.18
N LYS A 445 -14.63 13.28 1.94
CA LYS A 445 -15.38 13.91 0.85
C LYS A 445 -15.47 15.42 1.04
N ALA A 446 -15.81 15.88 2.24
CA ALA A 446 -15.97 17.30 2.53
C ALA A 446 -14.65 18.09 2.45
N GLY A 447 -13.52 17.46 2.75
CA GLY A 447 -12.20 18.08 2.70
C GLY A 447 -11.25 17.49 1.66
N ASN A 448 -11.79 16.95 0.56
CA ASN A 448 -11.00 16.36 -0.52
C ASN A 448 -10.11 17.39 -1.24
N THR A 449 -10.43 18.68 -1.11
CA THR A 449 -9.69 19.82 -1.67
C THR A 449 -8.66 20.41 -0.72
N THR A 450 -8.54 19.93 0.53
CA THR A 450 -7.53 20.46 1.46
C THR A 450 -6.13 20.22 0.90
N PRO A 451 -5.27 21.25 0.78
CA PRO A 451 -3.88 21.04 0.40
C PRO A 451 -3.14 20.24 1.48
N ILE A 452 -2.30 19.31 1.08
CA ILE A 452 -1.46 18.52 1.99
C ILE A 452 -0.04 18.60 1.49
N ILE A 453 0.83 19.31 2.20
CA ILE A 453 2.23 19.46 1.83
C ILE A 453 3.02 18.26 2.39
N THR A 454 3.69 17.52 1.52
CA THR A 454 4.50 16.36 1.92
C THR A 454 5.98 16.70 1.99
N ASP A 455 6.44 17.68 1.22
CA ASP A 455 7.85 18.09 1.21
C ASP A 455 8.03 19.50 0.65
N SER A 456 9.16 20.11 0.99
CA SER A 456 9.57 21.40 0.44
C SER A 456 11.08 21.54 0.35
N ILE A 457 11.56 22.40 -0.55
CA ILE A 457 12.98 22.73 -0.71
C ILE A 457 13.10 24.24 -0.88
N PHE A 458 13.86 24.89 0.00
CA PHE A 458 14.25 26.30 -0.13
C PHE A 458 15.56 26.35 -0.94
N TYR A 459 15.55 26.97 -2.11
CA TYR A 459 16.74 27.13 -2.92
C TYR A 459 17.47 28.43 -2.60
N GLY A 460 18.80 28.45 -2.75
CA GLY A 460 19.63 29.62 -2.47
C GLY A 460 19.36 30.86 -3.34
N ASN A 461 18.50 30.75 -4.36
CA ASN A 461 18.03 31.88 -5.17
C ASN A 461 16.72 32.51 -4.62
N GLY A 462 16.19 32.00 -3.51
CA GLY A 462 14.94 32.45 -2.88
C GLY A 462 13.67 31.78 -3.41
N ASP A 463 13.78 30.78 -4.29
CA ASP A 463 12.65 29.95 -4.68
C ASP A 463 12.39 28.87 -3.62
N VAL A 464 11.12 28.59 -3.34
CA VAL A 464 10.72 27.47 -2.48
C VAL A 464 9.85 26.52 -3.28
N LEU A 465 10.37 25.34 -3.59
CA LEU A 465 9.58 24.26 -4.17
C LEU A 465 8.72 23.64 -3.07
N VAL A 466 7.42 23.55 -3.32
CA VAL A 466 6.43 22.92 -2.44
C VAL A 466 5.82 21.75 -3.18
N THR A 467 5.76 20.59 -2.55
CA THR A 467 5.24 19.36 -3.15
C THR A 467 4.23 18.70 -2.23
N GLY A 468 3.24 18.02 -2.80
CA GLY A 468 2.11 17.51 -2.04
C GLY A 468 0.89 17.27 -2.90
N HIS A 469 -0.28 17.45 -2.31
CA HIS A 469 -1.57 17.18 -2.93
C HIS A 469 -2.48 18.41 -2.88
N ASN A 470 -3.31 18.58 -3.91
CA ASN A 470 -4.28 19.68 -4.04
C ASN A 470 -3.64 21.07 -3.90
N LEU A 471 -2.47 21.26 -4.53
CA LEU A 471 -1.66 22.48 -4.46
C LEU A 471 -2.02 23.50 -5.55
N SER A 472 -2.90 23.14 -6.49
CA SER A 472 -3.19 23.97 -7.65
C SER A 472 -3.79 25.34 -7.28
N GLY A 473 -3.22 26.40 -7.85
CA GLY A 473 -3.68 27.78 -7.70
C GLY A 473 -3.45 28.38 -6.31
N GLY A 474 -3.86 29.65 -6.15
CA GLY A 474 -3.84 30.36 -4.87
C GLY A 474 -2.47 30.94 -4.46
N THR A 475 -2.16 30.89 -3.17
CA THR A 475 -1.01 31.59 -2.56
C THR A 475 -0.21 30.70 -1.62
N ILE A 476 1.08 30.96 -1.53
CA ILE A 476 2.02 30.32 -0.62
C ILE A 476 2.55 31.38 0.33
N ARG A 477 2.38 31.17 1.64
CA ARG A 477 3.03 31.97 2.68
C ARG A 477 4.23 31.20 3.20
N VAL A 478 5.39 31.85 3.18
CA VAL A 478 6.64 31.32 3.73
C VAL A 478 7.10 32.24 4.85
N GLN A 479 7.40 31.66 6.01
CA GLN A 479 8.09 32.35 7.10
C GLN A 479 9.43 31.67 7.35
N TRP A 480 10.53 32.42 7.29
CA TRP A 480 11.89 31.88 7.39
C TRP A 480 12.83 32.84 8.12
N SER A 481 14.00 32.34 8.54
CA SER A 481 15.10 33.19 9.02
C SER A 481 16.16 33.32 7.95
N ASP A 482 16.57 34.54 7.61
CA ASP A 482 17.66 34.77 6.67
C ASP A 482 19.05 34.50 7.30
N ALA A 483 20.11 34.56 6.49
CA ALA A 483 21.49 34.38 6.93
C ALA A 483 21.94 35.34 8.06
N ASN A 484 21.24 36.46 8.27
CA ASN A 484 21.51 37.43 9.33
C ASN A 484 20.64 37.18 10.59
N GLY A 485 19.84 36.11 10.60
CA GLY A 485 18.93 35.77 11.69
C GLY A 485 17.64 36.59 11.72
N ARG A 486 17.34 37.36 10.66
CA ARG A 486 16.09 38.13 10.57
C ARG A 486 14.95 37.20 10.19
N VAL A 487 13.85 37.24 10.95
CA VAL A 487 12.63 36.52 10.60
C VAL A 487 11.89 37.30 9.52
N LEU A 488 11.70 36.67 8.38
CA LEU A 488 10.96 37.17 7.23
C LEU A 488 9.67 36.37 7.07
N ASP A 489 8.62 37.03 6.58
CA ASP A 489 7.32 36.43 6.31
C ASP A 489 6.78 37.02 5.02
N LYS A 490 6.50 36.17 4.04
CA LYS A 490 6.06 36.61 2.71
C LYS A 490 5.00 35.68 2.17
N THR A 491 3.92 36.27 1.68
CA THR A 491 2.90 35.57 0.89
C THR A 491 3.08 35.93 -0.58
N VAL A 492 3.11 34.93 -1.45
CA VAL A 492 3.25 35.07 -2.91
C VAL A 492 2.22 34.20 -3.63
N THR A 493 1.86 34.57 -4.85
CA THR A 493 1.08 33.68 -5.72
C THR A 493 1.88 32.42 -6.05
N ALA A 494 1.24 31.25 -5.99
CA ALA A 494 1.86 30.00 -6.39
C ALA A 494 2.23 30.04 -7.88
N ALA A 495 3.48 29.73 -8.21
CA ALA A 495 3.99 29.70 -9.58
C ALA A 495 4.37 28.28 -10.01
N ASP A 496 4.65 28.10 -11.30
CA ASP A 496 5.25 26.88 -11.88
C ASP A 496 4.54 25.57 -11.49
N TYR A 497 3.20 25.60 -11.45
CA TYR A 497 2.39 24.42 -11.09
C TYR A 497 2.67 23.24 -12.02
N ASN A 498 2.96 22.09 -11.43
CA ASN A 498 3.18 20.83 -12.11
C ASN A 498 2.28 19.73 -11.52
N ALA A 499 1.15 19.48 -12.18
CA ALA A 499 0.22 18.41 -11.82
C ALA A 499 0.80 16.99 -12.01
N SER A 500 1.93 16.85 -12.72
CA SER A 500 2.53 15.55 -13.06
C SER A 500 3.85 15.30 -12.32
N TYR A 501 4.18 16.10 -11.31
CA TYR A 501 5.45 16.03 -10.59
C TYR A 501 5.78 14.61 -10.13
N GLY A 502 4.84 13.95 -9.44
CA GLY A 502 5.05 12.61 -8.93
C GLY A 502 5.24 11.55 -10.03
N LYS A 503 4.47 11.65 -11.12
CA LYS A 503 4.58 10.76 -12.28
C LYS A 503 5.93 10.91 -12.99
N GLN A 504 6.43 12.13 -13.13
CA GLN A 504 7.72 12.41 -13.78
C GLN A 504 8.89 11.82 -13.00
N LEU A 505 8.80 11.82 -11.66
CA LEU A 505 9.85 11.30 -10.78
C LEU A 505 9.71 9.81 -10.42
N GLY A 506 8.64 9.15 -10.89
CA GLY A 506 8.37 7.75 -10.54
C GLY A 506 8.02 7.52 -9.07
N ILE A 507 7.53 8.55 -8.39
CA ILE A 507 7.02 8.50 -7.01
C ILE A 507 5.48 8.47 -7.03
N ASN A 508 4.80 8.81 -5.92
CA ASN A 508 3.34 8.80 -5.89
C ASN A 508 2.76 9.68 -7.02
N PRO A 509 1.99 9.10 -7.96
CA PRO A 509 1.54 9.82 -9.16
C PRO A 509 0.53 10.94 -8.86
N LEU A 510 -0.02 11.00 -7.64
CA LEU A 510 -0.90 12.08 -7.18
C LEU A 510 -0.14 13.27 -6.60
N LEU A 511 1.20 13.22 -6.54
CA LEU A 511 2.00 14.35 -6.09
C LEU A 511 2.09 15.43 -7.17
N GLU A 512 1.82 16.65 -6.75
CA GLU A 512 1.92 17.88 -7.50
C GLU A 512 3.08 18.71 -6.95
N SER A 513 3.48 19.74 -7.69
CA SER A 513 4.37 20.78 -7.16
C SER A 513 3.94 22.18 -7.55
N VAL A 514 4.31 23.16 -6.72
CA VAL A 514 4.24 24.60 -6.98
C VAL A 514 5.49 25.26 -6.43
N THR A 515 5.83 26.45 -6.92
CA THR A 515 7.00 27.23 -6.48
C THR A 515 6.55 28.56 -5.88
N ALA A 516 7.11 28.92 -4.72
CA ALA A 516 7.02 30.26 -4.15
C ALA A 516 8.26 31.07 -4.53
N LYS A 517 8.09 32.19 -5.26
CA LYS A 517 9.20 33.06 -5.69
C LYS A 517 9.40 34.21 -4.69
N LEU A 518 10.28 34.04 -3.72
CA LEU A 518 10.45 35.01 -2.62
C LEU A 518 11.32 36.21 -3.01
N GLY A 519 12.01 36.16 -4.15
CA GLY A 519 13.00 37.15 -4.59
C GLY A 519 14.37 36.88 -3.97
N ALA A 520 15.31 37.82 -4.11
CA ALA A 520 16.67 37.64 -3.59
C ALA A 520 16.69 37.50 -2.06
N THR A 521 16.77 36.26 -1.58
CA THR A 521 16.83 35.90 -0.16
C THR A 521 17.52 34.54 -0.01
N SER A 522 17.87 34.19 1.22
CA SER A 522 18.43 32.88 1.57
C SER A 522 17.87 32.39 2.90
N LEU A 523 17.90 31.08 3.11
CA LEU A 523 17.64 30.47 4.41
C LEU A 523 18.95 30.46 5.22
N ALA A 524 18.90 30.84 6.50
CA ALA A 524 20.05 30.65 7.37
C ALA A 524 20.38 29.16 7.55
N SER A 525 21.67 28.84 7.55
CA SER A 525 22.14 27.47 7.77
C SER A 525 21.55 26.86 9.05
N GLY A 526 20.96 25.67 8.92
CA GLY A 526 20.36 24.93 10.03
C GLY A 526 19.08 25.54 10.62
N LYS A 527 18.43 26.50 9.93
CA LYS A 527 17.16 27.07 10.37
C LYS A 527 15.97 26.40 9.69
N HIS A 528 14.90 26.26 10.45
CA HIS A 528 13.60 25.85 9.92
C HIS A 528 12.89 27.03 9.25
N TYR A 529 12.03 26.71 8.29
CA TYR A 529 11.05 27.61 7.72
C TYR A 529 9.67 26.94 7.75
N PHE A 530 8.66 27.78 7.64
CA PHE A 530 7.26 27.44 7.76
C PHE A 530 6.54 27.74 6.44
N ILE A 531 5.64 26.86 6.04
CA ILE A 531 4.87 26.99 4.80
C ILE A 531 3.39 26.75 5.06
N ASP A 532 2.59 27.71 4.60
CA ASP A 532 1.16 27.58 4.39
C ASP A 532 0.84 27.72 2.89
N VAL A 533 -0.08 26.91 2.40
CA VAL A 533 -0.69 26.97 1.07
C VAL A 533 -2.18 27.21 1.23
N VAL A 534 -2.68 28.22 0.52
CA VAL A 534 -4.10 28.39 0.21
C VAL A 534 -4.24 28.06 -1.27
N ASN A 535 -5.01 27.03 -1.63
CA ASN A 535 -5.16 26.66 -3.04
C ASN A 535 -6.18 27.54 -3.77
N GLY A 536 -6.38 27.28 -5.06
CA GLY A 536 -7.33 28.01 -5.91
C GLY A 536 -8.80 27.94 -5.44
N ALA A 537 -9.15 26.98 -4.58
CA ALA A 537 -10.47 26.88 -3.96
C ALA A 537 -10.59 27.70 -2.65
N GLY A 538 -9.55 28.44 -2.26
CA GLY A 538 -9.51 29.21 -1.01
C GLY A 538 -9.32 28.35 0.24
N VAL A 539 -9.00 27.06 0.10
CA VAL A 539 -8.80 26.15 1.22
C VAL A 539 -7.34 26.16 1.65
N LYS A 540 -7.13 26.28 2.97
CA LYS A 540 -5.81 26.31 3.60
C LYS A 540 -5.42 24.94 4.16
N ASN A 541 -4.14 24.58 4.10
CA ASN A 541 -3.60 23.40 4.78
C ASN A 541 -3.37 23.62 6.29
N ASP A 542 -3.19 22.52 7.02
CA ASP A 542 -2.44 22.53 8.28
C ASP A 542 -0.95 22.71 7.95
N ALA A 543 -0.34 23.73 8.54
CA ALA A 543 0.98 24.20 8.17
C ALA A 543 2.09 23.14 8.17
N LEU A 544 3.10 23.32 7.31
CA LEU A 544 4.30 22.49 7.26
C LEU A 544 5.50 23.23 7.88
N TYR A 545 6.27 22.53 8.71
CA TYR A 545 7.62 22.93 9.12
C TYR A 545 8.67 22.14 8.33
N SER A 546 9.68 22.82 7.78
CA SER A 546 10.76 22.21 7.01
C SER A 546 12.11 22.80 7.39
N ASP A 547 13.17 22.02 7.30
CA ASP A 547 14.58 22.41 7.45
C ASP A 547 15.39 22.27 6.15
N ARG A 548 14.73 21.91 5.05
CA ARG A 548 15.41 21.62 3.79
C ARG A 548 15.64 22.90 2.99
N GLY A 549 16.84 23.47 3.12
CA GLY A 549 17.28 24.62 2.33
C GLY A 549 18.76 24.92 2.38
#